data_AF-A0A0C1H795-F1
#
_entry.id   AF-A0A0C1H795-F1
#
_cell.length_a   1.000
_cell.length_b   1.000
_cell.length_c   1.000
_cell.angle_alpha   90.00
_cell.angle_beta   90.00
_cell.angle_gamma   90.00
#
_symmetry.space_group_name_H-M   'P 1'
#
loop_
_entity.id
_entity.type
_entity.pdbx_description
1 polymer ?
#
loop_
_entity_poly.entity_id
_entity_poly.type
_entity_poly.pdbx_seq_one_letter_code
_entity_poly.pdbx_strand_id
1 'polypeptide(L)'
;MFVPECVKYGELQKDKHKLIDPKDLQKTVIFDLIAGNTDRHDGNLLCQKVGETYRLFVIDHDQCFQEPSIKGKSLSFCYENLDVLRQQEFLPDIASLISEEAEEIYEQKMKSASIDEAQIIEEDQYVDMGYGSGYGFGEQEMNTSHKIEWMKLVLAKTRKAVKEGETPAELIKNVAKAWENKLNRVVDDDDYEDDY
;
A
#
# COMPACT_ATOMS: atom_id res chain seq x y z
N MET A 1 9.25 -16.53 3.43
CA MET A 1 10.17 -15.89 4.40
C MET A 1 9.79 -16.37 5.80
N PHE A 2 10.75 -16.72 6.66
CA PHE A 2 10.49 -17.07 8.07
C PHE A 2 11.10 -15.99 8.96
N VAL A 3 10.26 -15.32 9.76
CA VAL A 3 10.72 -14.36 10.77
C VAL A 3 10.60 -15.06 12.13
N PRO A 4 11.73 -15.39 12.79
CA PRO A 4 11.70 -16.15 14.04
C PRO A 4 10.99 -15.38 15.15
N GLU A 5 10.35 -16.12 16.06
CA GLU A 5 9.74 -15.59 17.29
C GLU A 5 8.64 -14.52 17.06
N CYS A 6 8.00 -14.57 15.90
CA CYS A 6 6.87 -13.71 15.57
C CYS A 6 5.53 -14.40 15.85
N VAL A 7 4.55 -13.58 16.22
CA VAL A 7 3.12 -13.96 16.25
C VAL A 7 2.37 -13.16 15.19
N LYS A 8 1.27 -13.69 14.66
CA LYS A 8 0.41 -12.90 13.78
C LYS A 8 -0.24 -11.77 14.57
N TYR A 9 -0.45 -10.62 13.94
CA TYR A 9 -1.11 -9.48 14.57
C TYR A 9 -2.51 -9.86 15.11
N GLY A 10 -3.29 -10.65 14.36
CA GLY A 10 -4.60 -11.13 14.81
C GLY A 10 -4.58 -12.05 16.04
N GLU A 11 -3.43 -12.66 16.32
CA GLU A 11 -3.21 -13.54 17.48
C GLU A 11 -2.66 -12.78 18.69
N LEU A 12 -2.21 -11.54 18.50
CA LEU A 12 -1.73 -10.70 19.58
C LEU A 12 -2.92 -10.28 20.47
N GLN A 13 -2.75 -10.39 21.79
CA GLN A 13 -3.80 -9.95 22.72
C GLN A 13 -4.06 -8.45 22.51
N LYS A 14 -5.34 -8.04 22.44
CA LYS A 14 -5.73 -6.66 22.07
C LYS A 14 -5.04 -5.58 22.92
N ASP A 15 -4.85 -5.84 24.21
CA ASP A 15 -4.18 -4.91 25.12
C ASP A 15 -2.68 -4.72 24.83
N LYS A 16 -2.07 -5.65 24.08
CA LYS A 16 -0.67 -5.57 23.64
C LYS A 16 -0.48 -4.80 22.34
N HIS A 17 -1.55 -4.47 21.60
CA HIS A 17 -1.42 -3.65 20.38
C HIS A 17 -0.84 -2.26 20.68
N LYS A 18 -1.09 -1.74 21.88
CA LYS A 18 -0.49 -0.47 22.36
C LYS A 18 1.02 -0.54 22.59
N LEU A 19 1.60 -1.74 22.61
CA LEU A 19 3.03 -1.98 22.82
C LEU A 19 3.78 -2.11 21.48
N ILE A 20 3.07 -2.04 20.34
CA ILE A 20 3.71 -1.98 19.03
C ILE A 20 4.46 -0.66 18.91
N ASP A 21 5.70 -0.72 18.42
CA ASP A 21 6.53 0.45 18.17
C ASP A 21 5.78 1.44 17.25
N PRO A 22 5.45 2.65 17.73
CA PRO A 22 4.70 3.63 16.95
C PRO A 22 5.38 3.98 15.63
N LYS A 23 6.72 3.94 15.59
CA LYS A 23 7.50 4.24 14.38
C LYS A 23 7.29 3.18 13.31
N ASP A 24 7.27 1.91 13.69
CA ASP A 24 7.02 0.82 12.74
C ASP A 24 5.59 0.87 12.21
N LEU A 25 4.64 1.23 13.06
CA LEU A 25 3.24 1.37 12.66
C LEU A 25 3.04 2.54 11.69
N GLN A 26 3.61 3.72 11.98
CA GLN A 26 3.54 4.87 11.06
C GLN A 26 4.25 4.60 9.72
N LYS A 27 5.39 3.88 9.73
CA LYS A 27 6.04 3.41 8.50
C LYS A 27 5.15 2.49 7.68
N THR A 28 4.45 1.58 8.35
CA THR A 28 3.53 0.63 7.72
C THR A 28 2.36 1.36 7.06
N VAL A 29 1.78 2.36 7.75
CA VAL A 29 0.74 3.23 7.18
C VAL A 29 1.21 3.88 5.88
N ILE A 30 2.39 4.51 5.89
CA ILE A 30 2.91 5.20 4.70
C ILE A 30 3.15 4.23 3.56
N PHE A 31 3.77 3.08 3.86
CA PHE A 31 4.04 2.05 2.88
C PHE A 31 2.74 1.51 2.26
N ASP A 32 1.76 1.09 3.06
CA ASP A 32 0.51 0.52 2.56
C ASP A 32 -0.31 1.55 1.76
N LEU A 33 -0.28 2.83 2.14
CA LEU A 33 -0.92 3.90 1.38
C LEU A 33 -0.23 4.15 0.04
N ILE A 34 1.11 4.24 0.01
CA ILE A 34 1.89 4.39 -1.24
C ILE A 34 1.64 3.20 -2.16
N ALA A 35 1.62 2.01 -1.59
CA ALA A 35 1.39 0.77 -2.32
C ALA A 35 -0.07 0.58 -2.73
N GLY A 36 -1.01 1.39 -2.21
CA GLY A 36 -2.44 1.19 -2.48
C GLY A 36 -2.90 -0.21 -2.07
N ASN A 37 -2.42 -0.71 -0.93
CA ASN A 37 -2.65 -2.08 -0.52
C ASN A 37 -4.11 -2.31 -0.13
N THR A 38 -4.80 -3.17 -0.88
CA THR A 38 -6.23 -3.47 -0.68
C THR A 38 -6.49 -4.69 0.20
N ASP A 39 -5.44 -5.37 0.70
CA ASP A 39 -5.54 -6.63 1.45
C ASP A 39 -4.71 -6.62 2.74
N ARG A 40 -4.65 -5.48 3.43
CA ARG A 40 -3.95 -5.38 4.72
C ARG A 40 -4.84 -5.84 5.88
N HIS A 41 -4.94 -7.16 6.02
CA HIS A 41 -5.59 -7.80 7.17
C HIS A 41 -4.58 -8.27 8.25
N ASP A 42 -5.11 -8.76 9.35
CA ASP A 42 -4.37 -9.13 10.57
C ASP A 42 -3.41 -10.33 10.43
N GLY A 43 -3.62 -11.15 9.40
CA GLY A 43 -2.75 -12.24 9.00
C GLY A 43 -1.50 -11.78 8.25
N ASN A 44 -1.52 -10.59 7.67
CA ASN A 44 -0.45 -10.04 6.83
C ASN A 44 0.51 -9.14 7.63
N LEU A 45 0.41 -9.20 8.96
CA LEU A 45 1.27 -8.49 9.89
C LEU A 45 1.82 -9.47 10.93
N LEU A 46 3.12 -9.38 11.16
CA LEU A 46 3.82 -10.16 12.16
C LEU A 46 4.37 -9.24 13.25
N CYS A 47 4.21 -9.63 14.51
CA CYS A 47 4.72 -8.90 15.65
C CYS A 47 5.84 -9.71 16.32
N GLN A 48 7.03 -9.12 16.42
CA GLN A 48 8.15 -9.70 17.15
C GLN A 48 8.36 -8.95 18.46
N LYS A 49 8.39 -9.66 19.58
CA LYS A 49 8.65 -9.04 20.88
C LYS A 49 10.14 -8.64 20.97
N VAL A 50 10.42 -7.38 21.29
CA VAL A 50 11.77 -6.86 21.53
C VAL A 50 11.76 -6.07 22.82
N GLY A 51 12.25 -6.69 23.91
CA GLY A 51 12.10 -6.13 25.25
C GLY A 51 10.62 -6.05 25.65
N GLU A 52 10.15 -4.84 25.98
CA GLU A 52 8.76 -4.58 26.37
C GLU A 52 7.85 -4.14 25.21
N THR A 53 8.41 -3.95 24.01
CA THR A 53 7.67 -3.52 22.82
C THR A 53 7.60 -4.61 21.76
N TYR A 54 6.82 -4.37 20.72
CA TYR A 54 6.74 -5.22 19.54
C TYR A 54 7.21 -4.46 18.30
N ARG A 55 8.13 -5.08 17.55
CA ARG A 55 8.48 -4.66 16.18
C ARG A 55 7.43 -5.21 15.23
N LEU A 56 7.05 -4.41 14.24
CA LEU A 56 6.06 -4.80 13.24
C LEU A 56 6.76 -5.18 11.93
N PHE A 57 6.41 -6.34 11.40
CA PHE A 57 6.82 -6.79 10.08
C PHE A 57 5.60 -6.92 9.19
N VAL A 58 5.75 -6.41 7.98
CA VAL A 58 4.70 -6.38 6.97
C VAL A 58 5.04 -7.46 5.96
N ILE A 59 4.10 -8.37 5.71
CA ILE A 59 4.26 -9.48 4.76
C ILE A 59 3.08 -9.48 3.78
N ASP A 60 3.18 -10.32 2.75
CA ASP A 60 2.12 -10.57 1.78
C ASP A 60 1.61 -9.30 1.09
N HIS A 61 2.22 -8.97 -0.06
CA HIS A 61 2.07 -7.69 -0.74
C HIS A 61 1.41 -7.85 -2.11
N ASP A 62 0.86 -9.02 -2.40
CA ASP A 62 0.40 -9.43 -3.73
C ASP A 62 -0.83 -8.64 -4.20
N GLN A 63 -1.51 -7.93 -3.29
CA GLN A 63 -2.64 -7.05 -3.58
C GLN A 63 -2.29 -5.56 -3.44
N CYS A 64 -1.00 -5.21 -3.61
CA CYS A 64 -0.53 -3.85 -3.82
C CYS A 64 -0.69 -3.42 -5.28
N PHE A 65 -0.72 -2.11 -5.51
CA PHE A 65 -0.75 -1.44 -6.82
C PHE A 65 -1.85 -1.95 -7.75
N GLN A 66 -2.98 -2.41 -7.23
CA GLN A 66 -4.09 -2.84 -8.07
C GLN A 66 -4.75 -1.64 -8.74
N GLU A 67 -5.13 -1.78 -10.01
CA GLU A 67 -5.90 -0.73 -10.66
C GLU A 67 -7.26 -0.61 -9.94
N PRO A 68 -7.62 0.58 -9.41
CA PRO A 68 -8.83 0.74 -8.62
C PRO A 68 -10.08 0.36 -9.42
N SER A 69 -10.12 0.68 -10.70
CA SER A 69 -11.29 0.53 -11.57
C SER A 69 -11.81 -0.90 -11.74
N ILE A 70 -10.97 -1.92 -11.59
CA ILE A 70 -11.33 -3.29 -12.00
C ILE A 70 -11.91 -4.12 -10.86
N LYS A 71 -11.69 -3.71 -9.60
CA LYS A 71 -12.02 -4.54 -8.42
C LYS A 71 -12.86 -3.88 -7.35
N GLY A 72 -13.06 -2.56 -7.37
CA GLY A 72 -13.91 -1.88 -6.39
C GLY A 72 -13.48 -2.07 -4.92
N LYS A 73 -12.24 -2.52 -4.66
CA LYS A 73 -11.77 -2.74 -3.29
C LYS A 73 -11.34 -1.41 -2.68
N SER A 74 -12.04 -1.00 -1.62
CA SER A 74 -11.63 0.12 -0.79
C SER A 74 -10.34 -0.20 -0.03
N LEU A 75 -9.56 0.82 0.28
CA LEU A 75 -8.44 0.68 1.22
C LEU A 75 -9.00 0.44 2.63
N SER A 76 -8.66 -0.70 3.22
CA SER A 76 -9.02 -1.05 4.59
C SER A 76 -7.81 -1.66 5.30
N PHE A 77 -7.51 -1.16 6.49
CA PHE A 77 -6.32 -1.56 7.25
C PHE A 77 -6.71 -2.05 8.64
N CYS A 78 -6.30 -3.26 9.01
CA CYS A 78 -6.62 -3.85 10.32
C CYS A 78 -6.10 -3.06 11.55
N TYR A 79 -5.22 -2.07 11.35
CA TYR A 79 -4.67 -1.21 12.39
C TYR A 79 -5.26 0.21 12.43
N GLU A 80 -6.14 0.59 11.50
CA GLU A 80 -6.61 1.98 11.33
C GLU A 80 -7.27 2.58 12.59
N ASN A 81 -7.82 1.71 13.44
CA ASN A 81 -8.53 2.10 14.66
C ASN A 81 -7.66 2.05 15.92
N LEU A 82 -6.34 1.83 15.81
CA LEU A 82 -5.46 1.84 16.97
C LEU A 82 -5.36 3.26 17.57
N ASP A 83 -5.46 3.36 18.91
CA ASP A 83 -5.43 4.65 19.61
C ASP A 83 -4.15 5.44 19.33
N VAL A 84 -3.01 4.76 19.21
CA VAL A 84 -1.73 5.38 18.87
C VAL A 84 -1.79 6.14 17.55
N LEU A 85 -2.51 5.63 16.53
CA LEU A 85 -2.65 6.32 15.24
C LEU A 85 -3.66 7.46 15.27
N ARG A 86 -4.55 7.48 16.26
CA ARG A 86 -5.60 8.51 16.42
C ARG A 86 -5.19 9.65 17.35
N GLN A 87 -4.19 9.43 18.20
CA GLN A 87 -3.79 10.38 19.25
C GLN A 87 -2.39 10.94 19.04
N GLN A 88 -1.55 10.26 18.26
CA GLN A 88 -0.17 10.66 18.03
C GLN A 88 -0.01 11.27 16.65
N GLU A 89 0.60 12.46 16.60
CA GLU A 89 1.07 13.06 15.36
C GLU A 89 2.21 12.21 14.74
N PHE A 90 2.54 12.50 13.48
CA PHE A 90 3.67 11.87 12.83
C PHE A 90 4.98 12.14 13.59
N LEU A 91 5.76 11.07 13.78
CA LEU A 91 7.08 11.17 14.39
C LEU A 91 8.03 11.95 13.47
N PRO A 92 8.96 12.77 14.00
CA PRO A 92 9.89 13.56 13.18
C PRO A 92 10.68 12.73 12.16
N ASP A 93 11.03 11.49 12.52
CA ASP A 93 11.77 10.56 11.67
C ASP A 93 11.04 10.20 10.37
N ILE A 94 9.71 10.37 10.34
CA ILE A 94 8.88 10.12 9.15
C ILE A 94 9.21 11.11 8.02
N ALA A 95 9.67 12.32 8.35
CA ALA A 95 9.97 13.34 7.35
C ALA A 95 10.97 12.86 6.29
N SER A 96 11.91 12.00 6.68
CA SER A 96 12.91 11.40 5.77
C SER A 96 12.29 10.44 4.74
N LEU A 97 11.16 9.81 5.05
CA LEU A 97 10.47 8.87 4.15
C LEU A 97 9.56 9.56 3.13
N ILE A 98 9.30 10.85 3.34
CA ILE A 98 8.39 11.63 2.51
C ILE A 98 9.07 12.86 1.93
N SER A 99 10.39 12.95 2.02
CA SER A 99 11.15 14.04 1.42
C SER A 99 11.03 14.04 -0.11
N GLU A 100 11.46 15.12 -0.75
CA GLU A 100 11.58 15.15 -2.22
C GLU A 100 12.62 14.14 -2.70
N GLU A 101 13.72 13.98 -1.96
CA GLU A 101 14.74 12.95 -2.24
C GLU A 101 14.16 11.53 -2.16
N ALA A 102 13.32 11.23 -1.17
CA ALA A 102 12.65 9.94 -1.06
C ALA A 102 11.69 9.70 -2.24
N GLU A 103 10.94 10.73 -2.66
CA GLU A 103 10.06 10.67 -3.84
C GLU A 103 10.85 10.31 -5.11
N GLU A 104 11.99 10.96 -5.35
CA GLU A 104 12.85 10.66 -6.50
C GLU A 104 13.36 9.23 -6.47
N ILE A 105 13.79 8.74 -5.30
CA ILE A 105 14.24 7.36 -5.12
C ILE A 105 13.10 6.37 -5.41
N TYR A 106 11.88 6.65 -4.94
CA TYR A 106 10.72 5.79 -5.19
C TYR A 106 10.35 5.78 -6.67
N GLU A 107 10.32 6.93 -7.32
CA GLU A 107 10.04 7.04 -8.74
C GLU A 107 11.08 6.29 -9.58
N GLN A 108 12.37 6.42 -9.26
CA GLN A 108 13.43 5.67 -9.94
C GLN A 108 13.26 4.15 -9.78
N LYS A 109 12.96 3.68 -8.56
CA LYS A 109 12.75 2.25 -8.28
C LYS A 109 11.53 1.68 -9.01
N MET A 110 10.43 2.44 -9.06
CA MET A 110 9.22 2.02 -9.78
C MET A 110 9.49 1.95 -11.29
N LYS A 111 10.24 2.90 -11.85
CA LYS A 111 10.65 2.87 -13.26
C LYS A 111 11.58 1.71 -13.57
N SER A 112 12.55 1.41 -12.71
CA SER A 112 13.50 0.31 -12.95
C SER A 112 12.83 -1.05 -12.86
N ALA A 113 11.94 -1.28 -11.89
CA ALA A 113 11.19 -2.53 -11.77
C ALA A 113 10.36 -2.83 -13.03
N SER A 114 9.77 -1.79 -13.63
CA SER A 114 9.01 -1.91 -14.88
C SER A 114 9.88 -2.30 -16.09
N ILE A 115 11.16 -1.91 -16.11
CA ILE A 115 12.10 -2.29 -17.17
C ILE A 115 12.50 -3.76 -16.99
N ASP A 116 12.78 -4.18 -15.76
CA ASP A 116 13.15 -5.56 -15.44
C ASP A 116 12.00 -6.53 -15.77
N GLU A 117 10.75 -6.18 -15.44
CA GLU A 117 9.57 -6.98 -15.82
C GLU A 117 9.40 -7.11 -17.34
N ALA A 118 9.61 -6.02 -18.10
CA ALA A 118 9.52 -6.04 -19.55
C ALA A 118 10.62 -6.93 -20.18
N GLN A 119 11.83 -6.92 -19.62
CA GLN A 119 12.93 -7.78 -20.07
C GLN A 119 12.68 -9.26 -19.77
N ILE A 120 12.13 -9.58 -18.60
CA ILE A 120 11.75 -10.96 -18.24
C ILE A 120 10.68 -11.51 -19.20
N ILE A 121 9.68 -10.69 -19.57
CA ILE A 121 8.64 -11.09 -20.52
C ILE A 121 9.23 -11.32 -21.93
N GLU A 122 10.20 -10.51 -22.37
CA GLU A 122 10.86 -10.72 -23.66
C GLU A 122 11.74 -11.98 -23.67
N GLU A 123 12.38 -12.34 -22.55
CA GLU A 123 13.19 -13.57 -22.44
C GLU A 123 12.34 -14.84 -22.36
N ASP A 124 11.20 -14.81 -21.63
CA ASP A 124 10.29 -15.95 -21.52
C ASP A 124 9.46 -16.20 -22.80
N GLN A 125 9.26 -15.19 -23.65
CA GLN A 125 8.62 -15.36 -24.97
C GLN A 125 9.43 -16.21 -25.96
N TYR A 126 10.69 -16.56 -25.65
CA TYR A 126 11.50 -17.47 -26.47
C TYR A 126 11.47 -18.94 -26.00
N VAL A 127 10.71 -19.29 -24.94
CA VAL A 127 10.74 -20.65 -24.36
C VAL A 127 9.44 -21.46 -24.57
N ASP A 128 8.32 -20.88 -24.99
CA ASP A 128 7.04 -21.63 -25.07
C ASP A 128 6.34 -21.56 -26.44
N MET A 129 6.77 -22.44 -27.37
CA MET A 129 5.90 -22.91 -28.45
C MET A 129 5.11 -24.15 -27.99
N GLY A 130 4.11 -23.90 -27.15
CA GLY A 130 2.88 -24.69 -27.16
C GLY A 130 2.45 -25.19 -25.80
N TYR A 131 1.57 -24.46 -25.11
CA TYR A 131 0.27 -24.93 -24.64
C TYR A 131 -0.63 -23.72 -24.37
N GLY A 132 -1.95 -23.92 -24.51
CA GLY A 132 -2.93 -22.88 -24.78
C GLY A 132 -3.07 -21.77 -23.74
N SER A 133 -3.43 -20.58 -24.24
CA SER A 133 -3.73 -19.39 -23.47
C SER A 133 -4.90 -19.62 -22.53
N GLY A 134 -4.56 -19.83 -21.25
CA GLY A 134 -5.47 -19.84 -20.12
C GLY A 134 -5.05 -18.80 -19.08
N TYR A 135 -4.91 -17.54 -19.48
CA TYR A 135 -4.91 -16.40 -18.55
C TYR A 135 -6.11 -15.55 -18.98
N GLY A 136 -7.31 -15.81 -18.46
CA GLY A 136 -7.69 -15.41 -17.12
C GLY A 136 -7.85 -13.89 -17.14
N PHE A 137 -9.08 -13.38 -17.05
CA PHE A 137 -9.39 -11.96 -16.79
C PHE A 137 -8.67 -11.56 -15.50
N GLY A 138 -7.39 -11.18 -15.65
CA GLY A 138 -6.42 -11.05 -14.60
C GLY A 138 -6.56 -9.70 -13.94
N GLU A 139 -6.43 -9.70 -12.63
CA GLU A 139 -6.35 -8.52 -11.79
C GLU A 139 -5.33 -7.54 -12.40
N GLN A 140 -5.80 -6.48 -13.06
CA GLN A 140 -4.89 -5.59 -13.77
C GLN A 140 -4.18 -4.73 -12.73
N GLU A 141 -2.88 -4.92 -12.61
CA GLU A 141 -2.01 -4.06 -11.83
C GLU A 141 -1.93 -2.68 -12.51
N MET A 142 -1.81 -1.62 -11.70
CA MET A 142 -1.54 -0.27 -12.18
C MET A 142 -0.31 -0.29 -13.09
N ASN A 143 -0.39 0.39 -14.23
CA ASN A 143 0.82 0.65 -15.02
C ASN A 143 1.77 1.58 -14.25
N THR A 144 3.05 1.60 -14.66
CA THR A 144 4.11 2.38 -13.99
C THR A 144 3.78 3.86 -13.83
N SER A 145 3.11 4.47 -14.82
CA SER A 145 2.68 5.87 -14.74
C SER A 145 1.64 6.08 -13.65
N HIS A 146 0.63 5.20 -13.57
CA HIS A 146 -0.41 5.25 -12.54
C HIS A 146 0.17 4.99 -11.14
N LYS A 147 1.09 4.02 -11.00
CA LYS A 147 1.82 3.75 -9.74
C LYS A 147 2.55 5.01 -9.24
N ILE A 148 3.27 5.69 -10.12
CA ILE A 148 4.02 6.92 -9.79
C ILE A 148 3.06 8.07 -9.44
N GLU A 149 2.00 8.28 -10.22
CA GLU A 149 1.01 9.32 -9.95
C GLU A 149 0.35 9.11 -8.58
N TRP A 150 -0.03 7.87 -8.27
CA TRP A 150 -0.61 7.50 -6.98
C TRP A 150 0.39 7.74 -5.84
N MET A 151 1.63 7.26 -5.97
CA MET A 151 2.68 7.47 -4.97
C MET A 151 2.90 8.96 -4.70
N LYS A 152 2.99 9.79 -5.73
CA LYS A 152 3.17 11.26 -5.58
C LYS A 152 2.00 11.92 -4.87
N LEU A 153 0.77 11.52 -5.20
CA LEU A 153 -0.43 11.99 -4.51
C LEU A 153 -0.38 11.66 -3.01
N VAL A 154 -0.03 10.42 -2.66
CA VAL A 154 0.07 9.96 -1.27
C VAL A 154 1.17 10.71 -0.53
N LEU A 155 2.36 10.89 -1.13
CA LEU A 155 3.44 11.65 -0.52
C LEU A 155 3.05 13.12 -0.29
N ALA A 156 2.43 13.77 -1.27
CA ALA A 156 1.97 15.15 -1.12
C ALA A 156 0.95 15.30 0.02
N LYS A 157 -0.01 14.37 0.13
CA LYS A 157 -0.98 14.33 1.25
C LYS A 157 -0.28 14.07 2.58
N THR A 158 0.69 13.17 2.62
CA THR A 158 1.45 12.85 3.84
C THR A 158 2.27 14.05 4.32
N ARG A 159 2.98 14.76 3.41
CA ARG A 159 3.70 16.00 3.74
C ARG A 159 2.77 17.06 4.32
N LYS A 160 1.59 17.22 3.73
CA LYS A 160 0.57 18.16 4.20
C LYS A 160 0.10 17.77 5.62
N ALA A 161 -0.24 16.51 5.83
CA ALA A 161 -0.66 15.98 7.13
C ALA A 161 0.40 16.24 8.22
N VAL A 162 1.68 15.94 7.93
CA VAL A 162 2.80 16.23 8.84
C VAL A 162 2.91 17.72 9.16
N LYS A 163 2.78 18.60 8.16
CA LYS A 163 2.88 20.05 8.35
C LYS A 163 1.72 20.63 9.18
N GLU A 164 0.53 20.07 9.03
CA GLU A 164 -0.70 20.54 9.69
C GLU A 164 -0.94 19.89 11.06
N GLY A 165 -0.08 18.95 11.47
CA GLY A 165 -0.25 18.20 12.72
C GLY A 165 -1.39 17.19 12.66
N GLU A 166 -1.76 16.72 11.47
CA GLU A 166 -2.73 15.63 11.33
C GLU A 166 -2.13 14.31 11.82
N THR A 167 -2.98 13.45 12.35
CA THR A 167 -2.64 12.11 12.81
C THR A 167 -2.61 11.11 11.64
N PRO A 168 -1.89 9.98 11.76
CA PRO A 168 -1.91 8.93 10.75
C PRO A 168 -3.32 8.41 10.43
N ALA A 169 -4.22 8.34 11.42
CA ALA A 169 -5.60 7.92 11.17
C ALA A 169 -6.40 8.93 10.32
N GLU A 170 -6.12 10.23 10.45
CA GLU A 170 -6.70 11.27 9.58
C GLU A 170 -6.14 11.17 8.16
N LEU A 171 -4.83 10.93 8.02
CA LEU A 171 -4.22 10.68 6.71
C LEU A 171 -4.87 9.48 6.00
N ILE A 172 -5.04 8.34 6.71
CA ILE A 172 -5.69 7.14 6.15
C ILE A 172 -7.06 7.50 5.57
N LYS A 173 -7.90 8.21 6.32
CA LYS A 173 -9.23 8.65 5.83
C LYS A 173 -9.12 9.57 4.61
N ASN A 174 -8.19 10.53 4.64
CA ASN A 174 -7.96 11.49 3.57
C ASN A 174 -7.44 10.87 2.26
N VAL A 175 -6.68 9.77 2.36
CA VAL A 175 -6.18 9.00 1.22
C VAL A 175 -7.21 7.97 0.74
N ALA A 176 -7.87 7.26 1.65
CA ALA A 176 -8.96 6.32 1.32
C ALA A 176 -10.07 7.01 0.52
N LYS A 177 -10.47 8.23 0.91
CA LYS A 177 -11.42 9.03 0.13
C LYS A 177 -10.91 9.38 -1.28
N ALA A 178 -9.61 9.63 -1.42
CA ALA A 178 -9.02 9.91 -2.74
C ALA A 178 -8.99 8.64 -3.61
N TRP A 179 -8.76 7.48 -3.00
CA TRP A 179 -8.88 6.17 -3.64
C TRP A 179 -10.31 5.92 -4.11
N GLU A 180 -11.31 6.11 -3.25
CA GLU A 180 -12.73 5.96 -3.59
C GLU A 180 -13.16 6.90 -4.72
N ASN A 181 -12.66 8.14 -4.75
CA ASN A 181 -12.93 9.04 -5.87
C ASN A 181 -12.33 8.53 -7.19
N LYS A 182 -11.17 7.85 -7.17
CA LYS A 182 -10.62 7.17 -8.36
C LYS A 182 -11.47 5.96 -8.76
N LEU A 183 -11.99 5.19 -7.79
CA LEU A 183 -12.94 4.10 -8.06
C LEU A 183 -14.18 4.61 -8.80
N ASN A 184 -14.78 5.70 -8.31
CA ASN A 184 -16.06 6.19 -8.83
C ASN A 184 -15.93 6.93 -10.17
N ARG A 185 -14.80 7.58 -10.46
CA ARG A 185 -14.59 8.26 -11.75
C ARG A 185 -14.60 7.32 -12.95
N VAL A 186 -14.29 6.04 -12.75
CA VAL A 186 -14.30 5.06 -13.84
C VAL A 186 -15.69 4.47 -14.06
N VAL A 187 -16.60 4.56 -13.08
CA VAL A 187 -18.00 4.13 -13.25
C VAL A 187 -18.78 5.08 -14.18
N ASP A 188 -18.40 6.37 -14.24
CA ASP A 188 -19.06 7.36 -15.10
C ASP A 188 -18.58 7.35 -16.57
N ASP A 189 -17.44 6.70 -16.88
CA ASP A 189 -16.89 6.65 -18.26
C ASP A 189 -17.38 5.43 -19.07
N ASP A 190 -18.15 4.51 -18.46
CA ASP A 190 -18.74 3.32 -19.11
C ASP A 190 -20.18 3.55 -19.63
N ASP A 191 -20.73 4.77 -19.54
CA ASP A 191 -21.97 5.16 -20.24
C ASP A 191 -21.67 5.42 -21.74
N TYR A 192 -21.25 4.37 -22.46
CA TYR A 192 -21.47 4.32 -23.90
C TYR A 192 -22.95 3.98 -24.13
N GLU A 193 -23.75 5.03 -24.34
CA GLU A 193 -25.05 4.91 -25.01
C GLU A 193 -24.81 4.23 -26.38
N ASP A 194 -25.15 2.95 -26.45
CA ASP A 194 -25.50 2.26 -27.71
C ASP A 194 -26.78 2.92 -28.25
N ASP A 195 -26.61 4.04 -28.95
CA ASP A 195 -27.66 4.62 -29.78
C ASP A 195 -27.86 3.75 -31.02
N TYR A 196 -28.94 2.96 -30.98
CA TYR A 196 -29.55 2.20 -32.08
C TYR A 196 -30.01 3.08 -33.25
#